data_AF-A0A9P8D3T7-F1
#
_entry.id   AF-A0A9P8D3T7-F1
#
_cell.length_a   1.000
_cell.length_b   1.000
_cell.length_c   1.000
_cell.angle_alpha   90.00
_cell.angle_beta   90.00
_cell.angle_gamma   90.00
#
_symmetry.space_group_name_H-M   'P 1'
#
loop_
_entity.id
_entity.type
_entity.pdbx_description
1 polymer ?
#
loop_
_entity_poly.entity_id
_entity_poly.type
_entity_poly.pdbx_seq_one_letter_code
_entity_poly.pdbx_strand_id
1 'polypeptide(L)'
;MFGDILSDRASGILKSPDILASAAVSSIYGKGKAPEGEVNPVGIVQAVELMLELSLGLKQEAAALSKAIRRTLDPIGQVGSDTRTTNLGGTASPQEFMETLSHNLDYYLEALNSADAAALPAPISPPSSPRDTTSTRPMGVIEKILTHAGIGLSKPYVETGDMICVKVDWTLTSELLWGGMEKTYNQMGRPRPFRNDRLWLAVDHTVDPRTNHQPRQKGLIAKAERFRREAKIINFLPANTSIMHTDFTRERAQPGRIVVGSDSHTCSAGSMGSFAVGFGAADVVMPMVTGETWFRVPEVFRIKFVGKLPFGRISITR
;
A
#
# COMPACT_ATOMS: atom_id res chain seq x y z
N MET A 1 -12.53 -27.44 33.49
CA MET A 1 -13.99 -27.54 33.24
C MET A 1 -14.57 -26.37 32.44
N PHE A 2 -14.23 -25.09 32.70
CA PHE A 2 -14.66 -23.98 31.82
C PHE A 2 -13.75 -23.74 30.59
N GLY A 3 -12.52 -24.25 30.58
CA GLY A 3 -11.57 -24.11 29.47
C GLY A 3 -11.71 -25.17 28.36
N ASP A 4 -12.25 -26.35 28.67
CA ASP A 4 -12.33 -27.47 27.71
C ASP A 4 -13.45 -27.30 26.68
N ILE A 5 -14.52 -26.57 27.01
CA ILE A 5 -15.69 -26.38 26.13
C ILE A 5 -15.38 -25.42 24.97
N LEU A 6 -14.45 -24.47 25.16
CA LEU A 6 -14.08 -23.51 24.11
C LEU A 6 -13.07 -24.07 23.11
N SER A 7 -12.23 -25.01 23.51
CA SER A 7 -11.22 -25.64 22.65
C SER A 7 -11.84 -26.62 21.64
N ASP A 8 -12.83 -27.41 22.07
CA ASP A 8 -13.49 -28.41 21.23
C ASP A 8 -14.39 -27.82 20.13
N ARG A 9 -14.80 -26.54 20.26
CA ARG A 9 -15.58 -25.85 19.21
C ARG A 9 -14.72 -25.13 18.16
N ALA A 10 -13.42 -24.96 18.41
CA ALA A 10 -12.53 -24.18 17.54
C ALA A 10 -11.59 -25.04 16.66
N SER A 11 -11.52 -26.36 16.84
CA SER A 11 -10.43 -27.18 16.28
C SER A 11 -10.70 -27.90 14.95
N GLY A 12 -11.77 -27.55 14.23
CA GLY A 12 -12.08 -28.15 12.93
C GLY A 12 -11.26 -27.59 11.76
N ILE A 13 -10.02 -28.07 11.56
CA ILE A 13 -9.27 -27.83 10.31
C ILE A 13 -9.71 -28.86 9.26
N LEU A 14 -10.31 -28.41 8.16
CA LEU A 14 -10.72 -29.29 7.06
C LEU A 14 -9.51 -29.60 6.14
N LYS A 15 -9.21 -30.89 5.93
CA LYS A 15 -8.24 -31.47 4.95
C LYS A 15 -6.73 -31.31 5.21
N SER A 16 -6.27 -31.27 6.46
CA SER A 16 -4.88 -31.63 6.78
C SER A 16 -4.85 -33.01 7.48
N PRO A 17 -4.17 -34.03 6.93
CA PRO A 17 -3.69 -35.10 7.78
C PRO A 17 -2.62 -34.51 8.69
N ASP A 18 -2.83 -34.59 10.00
CA ASP A 18 -1.78 -34.49 11.04
C ASP A 18 -1.33 -33.12 11.59
N ILE A 19 -2.15 -32.07 11.59
CA ILE A 19 -1.84 -30.85 12.39
C ILE A 19 -3.01 -30.44 13.28
N LEU A 20 -2.96 -30.87 14.55
CA LEU A 20 -3.75 -30.32 15.65
C LEU A 20 -2.98 -29.15 16.27
N ALA A 21 -3.56 -27.95 16.25
CA ALA A 21 -3.01 -26.78 16.94
C ALA A 21 -3.16 -26.97 18.46
N SER A 22 -2.14 -27.56 19.06
CA SER A 22 -1.81 -27.60 20.50
C SER A 22 -2.99 -27.65 21.49
N ALA A 23 -3.73 -28.76 21.46
CA ALA A 23 -4.13 -29.49 22.66
C ALA A 23 -3.83 -30.99 22.50
N ALA A 24 -2.73 -31.32 21.81
CA ALA A 24 -2.38 -32.70 21.43
C ALA A 24 -1.27 -33.28 22.32
N VAL A 25 -1.40 -33.19 23.66
CA VAL A 25 -0.73 -34.10 24.60
C VAL A 25 -1.65 -34.35 25.79
N SER A 26 -2.70 -35.14 25.58
CA SER A 26 -3.22 -36.08 26.59
C SER A 26 -4.33 -36.92 25.98
N SER A 27 -4.21 -38.23 26.16
CA SER A 27 -5.24 -39.27 26.01
C SER A 27 -5.69 -39.72 24.60
N ILE A 28 -5.06 -40.83 24.17
CA ILE A 28 -5.70 -42.09 23.75
C ILE A 28 -6.53 -42.10 22.47
N TYR A 29 -6.03 -42.86 21.49
CA TYR A 29 -6.73 -43.57 20.41
C TYR A 29 -8.28 -43.49 20.43
N GLY A 30 -8.86 -42.81 19.43
CA GLY A 30 -10.28 -42.91 19.13
C GLY A 30 -10.67 -42.21 17.84
N LYS A 31 -11.27 -42.93 16.89
CA LYS A 31 -11.92 -42.36 15.70
C LYS A 31 -13.12 -41.50 16.13
N GLY A 32 -12.93 -40.20 16.34
CA GLY A 32 -14.00 -39.24 16.62
C GLY A 32 -14.45 -38.49 15.35
N LYS A 33 -15.75 -38.51 15.04
CA LYS A 33 -16.36 -37.56 14.09
C LYS A 33 -16.23 -36.14 14.65
N ALA A 34 -15.86 -35.17 13.82
CA ALA A 34 -15.90 -33.75 14.20
C ALA A 34 -17.35 -33.37 14.59
N PRO A 35 -17.56 -32.61 15.68
CA PRO A 35 -18.90 -32.25 16.14
C PRO A 35 -19.61 -31.35 15.13
N GLU A 36 -20.93 -31.56 14.96
CA GLU A 36 -21.84 -30.71 14.18
C GLU A 36 -22.08 -29.38 14.92
N GLY A 37 -21.04 -28.54 15.00
CA GLY A 37 -21.09 -27.17 15.51
C GLY A 37 -20.65 -26.18 14.44
N GLU A 38 -21.23 -24.97 14.43
CA GLU A 38 -20.79 -23.89 13.56
C GLU A 38 -19.29 -23.60 13.76
N VAL A 39 -18.48 -23.90 12.76
CA VAL A 39 -17.05 -23.60 12.75
C VAL A 39 -16.90 -22.08 12.64
N ASN A 40 -16.15 -21.47 13.57
CA ASN A 40 -15.80 -20.06 13.52
C ASN A 40 -14.40 -19.86 12.92
N PRO A 41 -14.26 -19.68 11.59
CA PRO A 41 -12.95 -19.56 10.96
C PRO A 41 -12.16 -18.33 11.44
N VAL A 42 -12.84 -17.24 11.83
CA VAL A 42 -12.16 -16.04 12.33
C VAL A 42 -11.40 -16.33 13.62
N GLY A 43 -12.01 -17.05 14.56
CA GLY A 43 -11.36 -17.40 15.82
C GLY A 43 -10.10 -18.24 15.64
N ILE A 44 -10.14 -19.18 14.67
CA ILE A 44 -8.98 -20.02 14.31
C ILE A 44 -7.86 -19.15 13.76
N VAL A 45 -8.17 -18.26 12.82
CA VAL A 45 -7.17 -17.40 12.17
C VAL A 45 -6.57 -16.39 13.16
N GLN A 46 -7.37 -15.85 14.08
CA GLN A 46 -6.88 -14.97 15.15
C GLN A 46 -5.95 -15.69 16.12
N ALA A 47 -6.19 -16.98 16.41
CA ALA A 47 -5.25 -17.78 17.20
C ALA A 47 -3.90 -17.93 16.48
N VAL A 48 -3.91 -18.10 15.16
CA VAL A 48 -2.69 -18.12 14.33
C VAL A 48 -2.00 -16.76 14.32
N GLU A 49 -2.74 -15.65 14.22
CA GLU A 49 -2.21 -14.28 14.31
C GLU A 49 -1.45 -14.07 15.64
N LEU A 50 -2.07 -14.45 16.77
CA LEU A 50 -1.43 -14.35 18.09
C LEU A 50 -0.20 -15.25 18.20
N MET A 51 -0.23 -16.45 17.63
CA MET A 51 0.92 -17.36 17.61
C MET A 51 2.08 -16.76 16.80
N LEU A 52 1.80 -16.19 15.62
CA LEU A 52 2.80 -15.52 14.79
C LEU A 52 3.44 -14.36 15.57
N GLU A 53 2.63 -13.52 16.22
CA GLU A 53 3.13 -12.34 16.94
C GLU A 53 3.87 -12.70 18.24
N LEU A 54 3.25 -13.47 19.12
CA LEU A 54 3.72 -13.68 20.49
C LEU A 54 4.71 -14.83 20.61
N SER A 55 4.51 -15.90 19.85
CA SER A 55 5.35 -17.11 19.96
C SER A 55 6.50 -17.10 18.97
N LEU A 56 6.28 -16.60 17.74
CA LEU A 56 7.27 -16.66 16.65
C LEU A 56 7.96 -15.33 16.39
N GLY A 57 7.48 -14.22 16.97
CA GLY A 57 8.03 -12.88 16.74
C GLY A 57 7.82 -12.34 15.32
N LEU A 58 6.95 -13.00 14.53
CA LEU A 58 6.60 -12.67 13.14
C LEU A 58 5.53 -11.58 13.10
N LYS A 59 5.88 -10.39 13.59
CA LYS A 59 4.95 -9.27 13.78
C LYS A 59 4.38 -8.74 12.46
N GLN A 60 5.16 -8.77 11.39
CA GLN A 60 4.72 -8.22 10.09
C GLN A 60 3.70 -9.14 9.42
N GLU A 61 3.92 -10.45 9.52
CA GLU A 61 3.06 -11.51 9.04
C GLU A 61 1.75 -11.56 9.84
N ALA A 62 1.83 -11.43 11.17
CA ALA A 62 0.65 -11.28 12.02
C ALA A 62 -0.17 -10.04 11.61
N ALA A 63 0.47 -8.89 11.40
CA ALA A 63 -0.21 -7.68 10.93
C ALA A 63 -0.81 -7.82 9.53
N ALA A 64 -0.15 -8.56 8.62
CA ALA A 64 -0.70 -8.89 7.31
C ALA A 64 -1.96 -9.77 7.42
N LEU A 65 -1.95 -10.76 8.32
CA LEU A 65 -3.09 -11.61 8.60
C LEU A 65 -4.25 -10.80 9.19
N SER A 66 -3.97 -9.93 10.17
CA SER A 66 -4.95 -9.01 10.76
C SER A 66 -5.63 -8.14 9.71
N LYS A 67 -4.85 -7.57 8.79
CA LYS A 67 -5.37 -6.78 7.66
C LYS A 67 -6.19 -7.62 6.70
N ALA A 68 -5.78 -8.86 6.41
CA ALA A 68 -6.53 -9.78 5.55
C ALA A 68 -7.88 -10.17 6.17
N ILE A 69 -7.94 -10.40 7.50
CA ILE A 69 -9.19 -10.64 8.22
C ILE A 69 -10.12 -9.43 8.06
N ARG A 70 -9.65 -8.22 8.38
CA ARG A 70 -10.44 -7.00 8.21
C ARG A 70 -10.92 -6.84 6.78
N ARG A 71 -10.03 -6.99 5.81
CA ARG A 71 -10.34 -6.92 4.39
C ARG A 71 -11.44 -7.90 3.97
N THR A 72 -11.45 -9.10 4.54
CA THR A 72 -12.45 -10.12 4.25
C THR A 72 -13.82 -9.76 4.83
N LEU A 73 -13.84 -9.18 6.04
CA LEU A 73 -15.06 -8.85 6.78
C LEU A 73 -15.66 -7.47 6.46
N ASP A 74 -14.83 -6.51 6.05
CA ASP A 74 -15.22 -5.13 5.83
C ASP A 74 -16.17 -4.99 4.64
N PRO A 75 -17.09 -4.01 4.65
CA PRO A 75 -18.00 -3.79 3.53
C PRO A 75 -17.25 -3.45 2.23
N ILE A 76 -17.87 -3.76 1.09
CA ILE A 76 -17.34 -3.42 -0.25
C ILE A 76 -17.02 -1.92 -0.39
N GLY A 77 -17.83 -1.05 0.24
CA GLY A 77 -17.60 0.41 0.23
C GLY A 77 -16.31 0.84 0.95
N GLN A 78 -15.77 0.01 1.85
CA GLN A 78 -14.46 0.19 2.49
C GLN A 78 -13.39 -0.66 1.80
N VAL A 79 -13.65 -1.03 0.55
CA VAL A 79 -12.83 -1.89 -0.28
C VAL A 79 -12.71 -3.32 0.26
N GLY A 80 -13.57 -3.74 1.21
CA GLY A 80 -13.58 -5.10 1.73
C GLY A 80 -14.31 -6.10 0.81
N SER A 81 -14.33 -7.36 1.23
CA SER A 81 -15.02 -8.44 0.52
C SER A 81 -16.45 -8.69 1.02
N ASP A 82 -16.80 -8.16 2.20
CA ASP A 82 -18.07 -8.40 2.91
C ASP A 82 -18.42 -9.90 3.06
N THR A 83 -17.39 -10.76 3.11
CA THR A 83 -17.55 -12.21 3.24
C THR A 83 -17.64 -12.57 4.72
N ARG A 84 -18.87 -12.78 5.19
CA ARG A 84 -19.16 -13.14 6.59
C ARG A 84 -19.88 -14.48 6.66
N THR A 85 -19.48 -15.30 7.63
CA THR A 85 -20.16 -16.56 7.95
C THR A 85 -21.47 -16.32 8.70
N THR A 86 -22.30 -17.35 8.84
CA THR A 86 -23.62 -17.27 9.53
C THR A 86 -23.52 -16.70 10.94
N ASN A 87 -22.54 -17.15 11.71
CA ASN A 87 -22.25 -16.67 13.06
C ASN A 87 -21.77 -15.20 13.14
N LEU A 88 -21.42 -14.60 12.00
CA LEU A 88 -21.02 -13.19 11.86
C LEU A 88 -22.09 -12.36 11.13
N GLY A 89 -23.31 -12.89 11.00
CA GLY A 89 -24.44 -12.20 10.35
C GLY A 89 -24.35 -12.16 8.83
N GLY A 90 -23.59 -13.06 8.20
CA GLY A 90 -23.55 -13.23 6.75
C GLY A 90 -24.09 -14.58 6.29
N THR A 91 -23.82 -14.91 5.02
CA THR A 91 -24.32 -16.13 4.37
C THR A 91 -23.22 -17.03 3.84
N ALA A 92 -21.95 -16.65 4.00
CA ALA A 92 -20.83 -17.41 3.48
C ALA A 92 -20.62 -18.70 4.28
N SER A 93 -20.24 -19.77 3.60
CA SER A 93 -19.72 -20.97 4.23
C SER A 93 -18.34 -20.70 4.84
N PRO A 94 -17.89 -21.49 5.85
CA PRO A 94 -16.52 -21.39 6.35
C PRO A 94 -15.45 -21.57 5.26
N GLN A 95 -15.74 -22.38 4.24
CA GLN A 95 -14.84 -22.57 3.10
C GLN A 95 -14.71 -21.30 2.26
N GLU A 96 -15.82 -20.68 1.86
CA GLU A 96 -15.82 -19.43 1.10
C GLU A 96 -15.13 -18.30 1.86
N PHE A 97 -15.30 -18.26 3.19
CA PHE A 97 -14.59 -17.32 4.04
C PHE A 97 -13.07 -17.53 3.95
N MET A 98 -12.61 -18.77 4.12
CA MET A 98 -11.17 -19.09 4.08
C MET A 98 -10.56 -18.84 2.70
N GLU A 99 -11.26 -19.16 1.61
CA GLU A 99 -10.81 -18.88 0.25
C GLU A 99 -10.67 -17.36 0.01
N THR A 100 -11.65 -16.57 0.46
CA THR A 100 -11.60 -15.11 0.38
C THR A 100 -10.46 -14.54 1.23
N LEU A 101 -10.29 -15.05 2.45
CA LEU A 101 -9.22 -14.66 3.35
C LEU A 101 -7.85 -14.94 2.74
N SER A 102 -7.63 -16.15 2.22
CA SER A 102 -6.38 -16.52 1.57
C SER A 102 -6.09 -15.64 0.35
N HIS A 103 -7.11 -15.32 -0.44
CA HIS A 103 -6.97 -14.38 -1.55
C HIS A 103 -6.55 -12.98 -1.08
N ASN A 104 -7.18 -12.45 -0.02
CA ASN A 104 -6.83 -11.14 0.53
C ASN A 104 -5.44 -11.15 1.19
N LEU A 105 -5.08 -12.23 1.87
CA LEU A 105 -3.77 -12.40 2.51
C LEU A 105 -2.63 -12.38 1.49
N ASP A 106 -2.83 -13.00 0.32
CA ASP A 106 -1.85 -13.02 -0.78
C ASP A 106 -1.41 -11.60 -1.21
N TYR A 107 -2.31 -10.60 -1.13
CA TYR A 107 -1.96 -9.21 -1.43
C TYR A 107 -1.05 -8.59 -0.37
N TYR A 108 -1.29 -8.90 0.90
CA TYR A 108 -0.48 -8.38 2.01
C TYR A 108 0.85 -9.11 2.13
N LEU A 109 0.91 -10.41 1.83
CA LEU A 109 2.17 -11.14 1.74
C LEU A 109 3.02 -10.62 0.57
N GLU A 110 2.39 -10.31 -0.56
CA GLU A 110 3.07 -9.65 -1.67
C GLU A 110 3.68 -8.29 -1.27
N ALA A 111 2.98 -7.53 -0.43
CA ALA A 111 3.46 -6.28 0.14
C ALA A 111 4.67 -6.48 1.07
N LEU A 112 4.67 -7.51 1.90
CA LEU A 112 5.83 -7.86 2.73
C LEU A 112 7.02 -8.25 1.86
N ASN A 113 6.82 -9.14 0.88
CA ASN A 113 7.87 -9.55 -0.06
C ASN A 113 8.46 -8.35 -0.82
N SER A 114 7.63 -7.40 -1.24
CA SER A 114 8.10 -6.18 -1.90
C SER A 114 8.88 -5.27 -0.96
N ALA A 115 8.46 -5.17 0.30
CA ALA A 115 9.16 -4.39 1.30
C ALA A 115 10.54 -4.98 1.62
N ASP A 116 10.64 -6.30 1.75
CA ASP A 116 11.89 -7.02 1.98
C ASP A 116 12.84 -6.88 0.79
N ALA A 117 12.34 -7.07 -0.44
CA ALA A 117 13.12 -6.87 -1.66
C ALA A 117 13.66 -5.45 -1.77
N ALA A 118 12.87 -4.44 -1.36
CA ALA A 118 13.30 -3.04 -1.33
C ALA A 118 14.24 -2.69 -0.17
N ALA A 119 14.25 -3.48 0.91
CA ALA A 119 15.10 -3.28 2.08
C ALA A 119 16.51 -3.87 1.92
N LEU A 120 16.70 -4.79 0.95
CA LEU A 120 18.03 -5.27 0.59
C LEU A 120 18.93 -4.07 0.26
N PRO A 121 20.16 -4.03 0.81
CA PRO A 121 20.94 -2.80 0.84
C PRO A 121 21.26 -2.31 -0.57
N ALA A 122 20.76 -1.11 -0.89
CA ALA A 122 21.46 -0.25 -1.83
C ALA A 122 22.82 0.09 -1.19
N PRO A 123 23.94 0.05 -1.94
CA PRO A 123 25.29 0.14 -1.40
C PRO A 123 25.64 1.57 -0.96
N ILE A 124 24.99 2.13 0.05
CA ILE A 124 25.51 3.27 0.81
C ILE A 124 25.03 3.14 2.26
N SER A 125 25.92 2.70 3.15
CA SER A 125 25.79 3.00 4.57
C SER A 125 26.00 4.51 4.76
N PRO A 126 25.18 5.21 5.58
CA PRO A 126 25.51 6.58 5.95
C PRO A 126 26.90 6.60 6.61
N PRO A 127 27.73 7.64 6.33
CA PRO A 127 29.07 7.71 6.88
C PRO A 127 29.03 7.65 8.42
N SER A 128 29.89 6.81 8.98
CA SER A 128 29.98 6.49 10.43
C SER A 128 30.66 7.56 11.27
N SER A 129 31.18 8.63 10.65
CA SER A 129 31.82 9.74 11.35
C SER A 129 30.83 10.86 11.67
N PRO A 130 30.95 11.53 12.84
CA PRO A 130 30.22 12.76 13.10
C PRO A 130 30.59 13.76 12.01
N ARG A 131 29.61 14.15 11.18
CA ARG A 131 29.82 15.12 10.12
C ARG A 131 30.28 16.42 10.77
N ASP A 132 31.44 16.91 10.36
CA ASP A 132 31.88 18.26 10.67
C ASP A 132 30.85 19.24 10.10
N THR A 133 29.99 19.77 10.97
CA THR A 133 28.90 20.68 10.60
C THR A 133 29.40 22.07 10.22
N THR A 134 30.70 22.33 10.31
CA THR A 134 31.29 23.65 10.00
C THR A 134 31.65 23.82 8.52
N SER A 135 31.68 22.73 7.72
CA SER A 135 31.99 22.77 6.28
C SER A 135 30.83 22.41 5.35
N THR A 136 29.64 22.11 5.89
CA THR A 136 28.50 21.69 5.05
C THR A 136 27.80 22.89 4.42
N ARG A 137 27.70 22.89 3.08
CA ARG A 137 26.90 23.87 2.33
C ARG A 137 25.45 23.89 2.85
N PRO A 138 24.87 25.07 3.10
CA PRO A 138 23.45 25.20 3.38
C PRO A 138 22.61 24.70 2.20
N MET A 139 21.64 23.83 2.49
CA MET A 139 20.67 23.32 1.51
C MET A 139 19.25 23.72 1.88
N GLY A 140 18.46 24.09 0.87
CA GLY A 140 17.02 24.23 0.97
C GLY A 140 16.33 22.89 1.28
N VAL A 141 15.05 22.94 1.63
CA VAL A 141 14.30 21.71 1.98
C VAL A 141 14.27 20.71 0.82
N ILE A 142 14.08 21.17 -0.42
CA ILE A 142 14.05 20.30 -1.60
C ILE A 142 15.41 19.64 -1.84
N GLU A 143 16.50 20.41 -1.82
CA GLU A 143 17.87 19.87 -1.95
C GLU A 143 18.16 18.81 -0.86
N LYS A 144 17.72 19.04 0.39
CA LYS A 144 17.87 18.06 1.48
C LYS A 144 17.10 16.77 1.22
N ILE A 145 15.84 16.88 0.77
CA ILE A 145 14.99 15.72 0.44
C ILE A 145 15.63 14.91 -0.69
N LEU A 146 16.03 15.59 -1.78
CA LEU A 146 16.67 14.95 -2.93
C LEU A 146 18.03 14.35 -2.58
N THR A 147 18.83 14.99 -1.73
CA THR A 147 20.10 14.43 -1.24
C THR A 147 19.87 13.16 -0.41
N HIS A 148 18.81 13.13 0.41
CA HIS A 148 18.47 11.97 1.22
C HIS A 148 17.97 10.79 0.38
N ALA A 149 17.17 11.06 -0.66
CA ALA A 149 16.63 10.05 -1.56
C ALA A 149 17.62 9.63 -2.67
N GLY A 150 18.70 10.38 -2.87
CA GLY A 150 19.65 10.19 -3.96
C GLY A 150 20.38 8.85 -3.90
N ILE A 151 20.56 8.23 -5.06
CA ILE A 151 21.21 6.95 -5.24
C ILE A 151 22.55 7.17 -5.94
N GLY A 152 23.62 6.64 -5.34
CA GLY A 152 24.96 6.75 -5.93
C GLY A 152 25.49 8.18 -6.04
N LEU A 153 25.07 9.08 -5.14
CA LEU A 153 25.57 10.46 -5.15
C LEU A 153 27.10 10.48 -4.93
N SER A 154 27.81 11.22 -5.77
CA SER A 154 29.27 11.41 -5.66
C SER A 154 29.66 12.41 -4.58
N LYS A 155 28.71 13.26 -4.16
CA LYS A 155 28.89 14.34 -3.17
C LYS A 155 27.75 14.30 -2.14
N PRO A 156 27.98 14.76 -0.89
CA PRO A 156 26.99 14.67 0.19
C PRO A 156 25.90 15.77 0.13
N TYR A 157 25.72 16.39 -1.04
CA TYR A 157 24.76 17.46 -1.31
C TYR A 157 24.36 17.42 -2.79
N VAL A 158 23.26 18.05 -3.15
CA VAL A 158 22.87 18.26 -4.55
C VAL A 158 22.74 19.74 -4.83
N GLU A 159 22.84 20.12 -6.10
CA GLU A 159 22.75 21.50 -6.57
C GLU A 159 21.73 21.58 -7.69
N THR A 160 21.07 22.74 -7.82
CA THR A 160 20.23 23.05 -8.97
C THR A 160 20.89 22.66 -10.28
N GLY A 161 20.16 21.96 -11.14
CA GLY A 161 20.66 21.51 -12.44
C GLY A 161 21.35 20.14 -12.43
N ASP A 162 21.75 19.62 -11.27
CA ASP A 162 22.30 18.26 -11.17
C ASP A 162 21.27 17.24 -11.68
N MET A 163 21.72 16.27 -12.48
CA MET A 163 20.93 15.09 -12.84
C MET A 163 21.24 13.98 -11.83
N ILE A 164 20.23 13.58 -11.07
CA ILE A 164 20.35 12.59 -10.00
C ILE A 164 19.34 11.46 -10.17
N CYS A 165 19.73 10.23 -9.84
CA CYS A 165 18.80 9.14 -9.62
C CYS A 165 18.33 9.18 -8.16
N VAL A 166 17.03 9.02 -7.91
CA VAL A 166 16.48 9.00 -6.55
C VAL A 166 15.55 7.81 -6.36
N LYS A 167 15.47 7.34 -5.11
CA LYS A 167 14.43 6.42 -4.68
C LYS A 167 13.09 7.14 -4.64
N VAL A 168 12.04 6.45 -5.07
CA VAL A 168 10.66 6.93 -5.04
C VAL A 168 9.90 6.22 -3.94
N ASP A 169 9.29 6.99 -3.03
CA ASP A 169 8.51 6.44 -1.92
C ASP A 169 7.08 6.07 -2.31
N TRP A 170 6.48 6.81 -3.24
CA TRP A 170 5.11 6.60 -3.69
C TRP A 170 4.94 6.87 -5.18
N THR A 171 4.23 5.98 -5.86
CA THR A 171 3.75 6.18 -7.22
C THR A 171 2.23 6.32 -7.22
N LEU A 172 1.70 7.36 -7.86
CA LEU A 172 0.27 7.65 -7.95
C LEU A 172 -0.23 7.52 -9.40
N THR A 173 -1.42 6.95 -9.57
CA THR A 173 -2.12 6.99 -10.85
C THR A 173 -3.63 6.86 -10.67
N SER A 174 -4.39 7.28 -11.67
CA SER A 174 -5.84 7.10 -11.73
C SER A 174 -6.25 6.19 -12.88
N GLU A 175 -7.52 5.80 -12.93
CA GLU A 175 -8.09 4.99 -14.00
C GLU A 175 -7.96 5.64 -15.38
N LEU A 176 -8.04 6.98 -15.44
CA LEU A 176 -7.89 7.72 -16.67
C LEU A 176 -6.45 7.65 -17.18
N LEU A 177 -5.49 7.87 -16.30
CA LEU A 177 -4.07 8.00 -16.67
C LEU A 177 -3.40 6.64 -16.81
N TRP A 178 -3.89 5.63 -16.08
CA TRP A 178 -3.53 4.23 -16.27
C TRP A 178 -3.75 3.79 -17.72
N GLY A 179 -4.79 4.29 -18.41
CA GLY A 179 -5.01 4.02 -19.83
C GLY A 179 -3.80 4.39 -20.71
N GLY A 180 -3.05 5.44 -20.37
CA GLY A 180 -1.81 5.82 -21.04
C GLY A 180 -0.59 5.02 -20.56
N MET A 181 -0.48 4.79 -19.24
CA MET A 181 0.60 4.00 -18.64
C MET A 181 0.62 2.56 -19.16
N GLU A 182 -0.55 1.97 -19.34
CA GLU A 182 -0.72 0.56 -19.72
C GLU A 182 -0.02 0.22 -21.03
N LYS A 183 0.05 1.17 -21.98
CA LYS A 183 0.76 0.96 -23.24
C LYS A 183 2.25 0.75 -23.00
N THR A 184 2.89 1.64 -22.25
CA THR A 184 4.31 1.54 -21.89
C THR A 184 4.58 0.30 -21.05
N TYR A 185 3.69 0.02 -20.08
CA TYR A 185 3.80 -1.18 -19.23
C TYR A 185 3.72 -2.48 -20.05
N ASN A 186 2.86 -2.54 -21.08
CA ASN A 186 2.80 -3.66 -22.03
C ASN A 186 4.10 -3.81 -22.83
N GLN A 187 4.66 -2.70 -23.31
CA GLN A 187 5.91 -2.70 -24.08
C GLN A 187 7.10 -3.19 -23.24
N MET A 188 7.07 -2.99 -21.93
CA MET A 188 8.05 -3.53 -20.98
C MET A 188 7.83 -5.01 -20.63
N GLY A 189 6.79 -5.65 -21.16
CA GLY A 189 6.46 -7.04 -20.81
C GLY A 189 5.73 -7.19 -19.47
N ARG A 190 5.10 -6.12 -18.97
CA ARG A 190 4.33 -6.10 -17.71
C ARG A 190 5.11 -6.62 -16.49
N PRO A 191 6.31 -6.08 -16.22
CA PRO A 191 7.13 -6.53 -15.10
C PRO A 191 6.42 -6.27 -13.77
N ARG A 192 6.63 -7.16 -12.80
CA ARG A 192 6.12 -6.98 -11.44
C ARG A 192 6.50 -5.57 -10.91
N PRO A 193 5.55 -4.80 -10.33
CA PRO A 193 5.86 -3.52 -9.69
C PRO A 193 6.88 -3.66 -8.56
N PHE A 194 7.70 -2.63 -8.36
CA PHE A 194 8.73 -2.62 -7.32
C PHE A 194 8.13 -2.78 -5.92
N ARG A 195 7.05 -2.02 -5.65
CA ARG A 195 6.33 -2.02 -4.37
C ARG A 195 4.83 -1.86 -4.58
N ASN A 196 4.07 -2.96 -4.49
CA ASN A 196 2.61 -2.93 -4.54
C ASN A 196 1.99 -2.19 -3.33
N ASP A 197 2.72 -2.09 -2.22
CA ASP A 197 2.36 -1.34 -1.02
C ASP A 197 2.65 0.17 -1.12
N ARG A 198 3.33 0.62 -2.18
CA ARG A 198 3.68 2.03 -2.44
C ARG A 198 3.14 2.56 -3.76
N LEU A 199 2.13 1.88 -4.27
CA LEU A 199 1.37 2.30 -5.44
C LEU A 199 -0.03 2.72 -5.00
N TRP A 200 -0.43 3.95 -5.32
CA TRP A 200 -1.75 4.50 -5.06
C TRP A 200 -2.53 4.57 -6.37
N LEU A 201 -3.49 3.67 -6.53
CA LEU A 201 -4.38 3.63 -7.69
C LEU A 201 -5.76 4.15 -7.29
N ALA A 202 -6.22 5.22 -7.94
CA ALA A 202 -7.53 5.80 -7.69
C ALA A 202 -8.48 5.65 -8.87
N VAL A 203 -9.78 5.62 -8.57
CA VAL A 203 -10.85 5.73 -9.55
C VAL A 203 -11.66 6.98 -9.22
N ASP A 204 -11.30 8.11 -9.80
CA ASP A 204 -11.89 9.42 -9.44
C ASP A 204 -12.09 10.40 -10.62
N HIS A 205 -11.35 10.28 -11.73
CA HIS A 205 -11.42 11.25 -12.84
C HIS A 205 -12.66 11.10 -13.72
N THR A 206 -13.21 9.89 -13.84
CA THR A 206 -14.27 9.55 -14.80
C THR A 206 -15.56 9.08 -14.15
N VAL A 207 -15.67 9.23 -12.83
CA VAL A 207 -16.81 8.76 -12.04
C VAL A 207 -17.93 9.82 -12.07
N ASP A 208 -18.90 9.62 -12.94
CA ASP A 208 -20.11 10.46 -13.04
C ASP A 208 -21.35 9.60 -13.32
N PRO A 209 -22.41 9.66 -12.49
CA PRO A 209 -23.65 8.89 -12.71
C PRO A 209 -24.24 9.02 -14.13
N ARG A 210 -24.06 10.18 -14.77
CA ARG A 210 -24.58 10.49 -16.11
C ARG A 210 -23.79 9.79 -17.22
N THR A 211 -22.55 9.37 -16.96
CA THR A 211 -21.68 8.80 -18.01
C THR A 211 -21.05 7.45 -17.65
N ASN A 212 -21.14 6.99 -16.40
CA ASN A 212 -20.59 5.71 -15.95
C ASN A 212 -21.10 4.48 -16.71
N HIS A 213 -22.26 4.58 -17.36
CA HIS A 213 -22.79 3.50 -18.19
C HIS A 213 -22.08 3.38 -19.55
N GLN A 214 -21.39 4.44 -19.99
CA GLN A 214 -20.76 4.52 -21.31
C GLN A 214 -19.57 3.55 -21.42
N PRO A 215 -19.33 2.96 -22.61
CA PRO A 215 -18.27 1.96 -22.80
C PRO A 215 -16.87 2.46 -22.44
N ARG A 216 -16.57 3.74 -22.70
CA ARG A 216 -15.25 4.31 -22.43
C ARG A 216 -14.93 4.34 -20.93
N GLN A 217 -15.85 4.85 -20.11
CA GLN A 217 -15.71 4.97 -18.66
C GLN A 217 -15.61 3.58 -18.02
N LYS A 218 -16.52 2.67 -18.39
CA LYS A 218 -16.44 1.25 -17.97
C LYS A 218 -15.11 0.62 -18.33
N GLY A 219 -14.60 0.89 -19.54
CA GLY A 219 -13.31 0.37 -20.01
C GLY A 219 -12.13 0.87 -19.18
N LEU A 220 -12.09 2.16 -18.83
CA LEU A 220 -11.03 2.74 -18.00
C LEU A 220 -11.03 2.17 -16.58
N ILE A 221 -12.20 2.13 -15.94
CA ILE A 221 -12.37 1.54 -14.61
C ILE A 221 -11.98 0.06 -14.62
N ALA A 222 -12.42 -0.71 -15.62
CA ALA A 222 -12.07 -2.12 -15.73
C ALA A 222 -10.57 -2.36 -15.97
N LYS A 223 -9.89 -1.47 -16.69
CA LYS A 223 -8.42 -1.50 -16.86
C LYS A 223 -7.70 -1.30 -15.53
N ALA A 224 -8.13 -0.30 -14.76
CA ALA A 224 -7.59 -0.02 -13.43
C ALA A 224 -7.81 -1.20 -12.47
N GLU A 225 -9.03 -1.74 -12.42
CA GLU A 225 -9.35 -2.92 -11.59
C GLU A 225 -8.58 -4.18 -11.99
N ARG A 226 -8.39 -4.40 -13.29
CA ARG A 226 -7.54 -5.51 -13.77
C ARG A 226 -6.10 -5.33 -13.27
N PHE A 227 -5.54 -4.13 -13.42
CA PHE A 227 -4.20 -3.86 -12.94
C PHE A 227 -4.09 -3.98 -11.42
N ARG A 228 -5.09 -3.51 -10.66
CA ARG A 228 -5.16 -3.68 -9.21
C ARG A 228 -5.02 -5.13 -8.80
N ARG A 229 -5.71 -6.04 -9.48
CA ARG A 229 -5.67 -7.48 -9.20
C ARG A 229 -4.35 -8.10 -9.64
N GLU A 230 -3.87 -7.76 -10.83
CA GLU A 230 -2.63 -8.27 -11.39
C GLU A 230 -1.40 -7.89 -10.55
N ALA A 231 -1.30 -6.61 -10.16
CA ALA A 231 -0.22 -6.09 -9.35
C ALA A 231 -0.46 -6.27 -7.84
N LYS A 232 -1.56 -6.92 -7.44
CA LYS A 232 -1.99 -7.11 -6.05
C LYS A 232 -1.90 -5.84 -5.21
N ILE A 233 -2.41 -4.73 -5.75
CA ILE A 233 -2.32 -3.40 -5.13
C ILE A 233 -3.19 -3.37 -3.88
N ILE A 234 -2.57 -3.06 -2.74
CA ILE A 234 -3.27 -2.95 -1.45
C ILE A 234 -3.77 -1.52 -1.15
N ASN A 235 -3.19 -0.50 -1.79
CA ASN A 235 -3.65 0.88 -1.65
C ASN A 235 -4.44 1.31 -2.88
N PHE A 236 -5.76 1.24 -2.75
CA PHE A 236 -6.70 1.51 -3.84
C PHE A 236 -7.83 2.40 -3.34
N LEU A 237 -8.18 3.43 -4.12
CA LEU A 237 -9.32 4.31 -3.87
C LEU A 237 -10.45 3.98 -4.85
N PRO A 238 -11.55 3.36 -4.38
CA PRO A 238 -12.68 3.02 -5.25
C PRO A 238 -13.40 4.24 -5.80
N ALA A 239 -14.18 3.98 -6.85
CA ALA A 239 -15.09 4.96 -7.43
C ALA A 239 -16.00 5.59 -6.36
N ASN A 240 -16.24 6.89 -6.48
CA ASN A 240 -17.18 7.64 -5.63
C ASN A 240 -16.78 7.67 -4.14
N THR A 241 -15.47 7.57 -3.84
CA THR A 241 -14.95 7.67 -2.47
C THR A 241 -14.41 9.07 -2.17
N SER A 242 -13.42 9.53 -2.94
CA SER A 242 -12.74 10.81 -2.77
C SER A 242 -11.96 11.17 -4.04
N ILE A 243 -11.35 12.35 -4.06
CA ILE A 243 -10.36 12.73 -5.08
C ILE A 243 -8.98 12.19 -4.67
N MET A 244 -8.24 11.62 -5.62
CA MET A 244 -6.97 10.94 -5.43
C MET A 244 -6.00 11.73 -4.55
N HIS A 245 -5.79 13.01 -4.87
CA HIS A 245 -4.86 13.89 -4.17
C HIS A 245 -5.34 14.26 -2.77
N THR A 246 -6.65 14.45 -2.58
CA THR A 246 -7.21 14.80 -1.26
C THR A 246 -7.02 13.66 -0.28
N ASP A 247 -7.33 12.43 -0.69
CA ASP A 247 -7.19 11.25 0.15
C ASP A 247 -5.72 10.90 0.40
N PHE A 248 -4.89 10.92 -0.66
CA PHE A 248 -3.47 10.64 -0.54
C PHE A 248 -2.76 11.64 0.38
N THR A 249 -3.00 12.93 0.22
CA THR A 249 -2.40 13.98 1.06
C THR A 249 -2.79 13.82 2.54
N ARG A 250 -4.04 13.40 2.81
CA ARG A 250 -4.53 13.20 4.17
C ARG A 250 -3.94 11.97 4.84
N GLU A 251 -3.90 10.84 4.14
CA GLU A 251 -3.67 9.53 4.76
C GLU A 251 -2.24 8.99 4.57
N ARG A 252 -1.50 9.46 3.55
CA ARG A 252 -0.26 8.81 3.08
C ARG A 252 0.93 9.73 2.88
N ALA A 253 0.70 10.98 2.49
CA ALA A 253 1.77 11.96 2.30
C ALA A 253 2.51 12.20 3.63
N GLN A 254 3.84 12.13 3.58
CA GLN A 254 4.69 12.32 4.75
C GLN A 254 5.85 13.25 4.42
N PRO A 255 6.31 14.08 5.38
CA PRO A 255 7.47 14.94 5.19
C PRO A 255 8.69 14.14 4.72
N GLY A 256 9.47 14.74 3.82
CA GLY A 256 10.74 14.17 3.38
C GLY A 256 10.65 13.07 2.32
N ARG A 257 9.46 12.65 1.92
CA ARG A 257 9.26 11.61 0.89
C ARG A 257 9.29 12.15 -0.54
N ILE A 258 9.66 11.28 -1.47
CA ILE A 258 9.52 11.48 -2.92
C ILE A 258 8.21 10.86 -3.40
N VAL A 259 7.32 11.67 -3.96
CA VAL A 259 6.04 11.24 -4.52
C VAL A 259 6.01 11.58 -6.00
N VAL A 260 5.81 10.58 -6.84
CA VAL A 260 5.64 10.76 -8.29
C VAL A 260 4.26 10.29 -8.69
N GLY A 261 3.64 10.97 -9.64
CA GLY A 261 2.29 10.61 -10.07
C GLY A 261 2.05 10.96 -11.52
N SER A 262 1.13 10.24 -12.16
CA SER A 262 0.79 10.49 -13.58
C SER A 262 -0.05 11.74 -13.77
N ASP A 263 -0.57 12.32 -12.68
CA ASP A 263 -1.41 13.52 -12.67
C ASP A 263 -0.61 14.79 -12.34
N SER A 264 -0.93 15.90 -13.00
CA SER A 264 -0.24 17.19 -12.84
C SER A 264 -0.36 17.77 -11.43
N HIS A 265 -1.42 17.45 -10.69
CA HIS A 265 -1.67 17.99 -9.34
C HIS A 265 -1.04 17.14 -8.22
N THR A 266 -0.19 16.16 -8.56
CA THR A 266 0.59 15.39 -7.58
C THR A 266 1.38 16.29 -6.62
N CYS A 267 1.74 17.51 -7.05
CA CYS A 267 2.36 18.55 -6.23
C CYS A 267 1.58 18.89 -4.95
N SER A 268 0.27 18.59 -4.89
CA SER A 268 -0.58 18.79 -3.71
C SER A 268 -0.04 18.11 -2.46
N ALA A 269 0.59 16.94 -2.59
CA ALA A 269 1.21 16.23 -1.47
C ALA A 269 2.36 17.03 -0.83
N GLY A 270 2.98 17.96 -1.59
CA GLY A 270 4.02 18.86 -1.07
C GLY A 270 3.55 19.77 0.08
N SER A 271 2.24 19.96 0.25
CA SER A 271 1.67 20.63 1.43
C SER A 271 2.03 19.92 2.75
N MET A 272 2.32 18.61 2.70
CA MET A 272 2.76 17.80 3.84
C MET A 272 4.29 17.68 3.94
N GLY A 273 5.05 18.51 3.22
CA GLY A 273 6.51 18.54 3.27
C GLY A 273 7.22 17.45 2.48
N SER A 274 6.53 16.76 1.57
CA SER A 274 7.15 15.85 0.58
C SER A 274 7.66 16.62 -0.64
N PHE A 275 8.62 16.05 -1.37
CA PHE A 275 8.86 16.46 -2.75
C PHE A 275 7.93 15.66 -3.66
N ALA A 276 6.93 16.33 -4.22
CA ALA A 276 5.87 15.68 -4.99
C ALA A 276 5.72 16.30 -6.39
N VAL A 277 5.68 15.46 -7.42
CA VAL A 277 5.78 15.91 -8.81
C VAL A 277 4.94 15.05 -9.76
N GLY A 278 4.25 15.72 -10.67
CA GLY A 278 3.49 15.09 -11.74
C GLY A 278 4.37 14.83 -12.96
N PHE A 279 4.32 13.60 -13.48
CA PHE A 279 5.06 13.13 -14.65
C PHE A 279 4.08 12.78 -15.78
N GLY A 280 4.59 12.68 -17.00
CA GLY A 280 3.83 12.08 -18.09
C GLY A 280 3.48 10.62 -17.76
N ALA A 281 2.34 10.14 -18.23
CA ALA A 281 1.88 8.78 -17.92
C ALA A 281 2.95 7.71 -18.21
N ALA A 282 3.66 7.78 -19.35
CA ALA A 282 4.72 6.83 -19.67
C ALA A 282 5.90 6.88 -18.67
N ASP A 283 6.27 8.07 -18.20
CA ASP A 283 7.44 8.26 -17.33
C ASP A 283 7.22 7.73 -15.92
N VAL A 284 5.97 7.60 -15.48
CA VAL A 284 5.60 7.03 -14.18
C VAL A 284 5.76 5.51 -14.13
N VAL A 285 5.76 4.83 -15.29
CA VAL A 285 5.95 3.38 -15.35
C VAL A 285 7.33 2.98 -14.84
N MET A 286 8.36 3.80 -15.09
CA MET A 286 9.72 3.54 -14.60
C MET A 286 9.77 3.45 -13.06
N PRO A 287 9.45 4.50 -12.28
CA PRO A 287 9.48 4.41 -10.82
C PRO A 287 8.46 3.41 -10.25
N MET A 288 7.36 3.12 -10.95
CA MET A 288 6.43 2.06 -10.56
C MET A 288 7.10 0.67 -10.56
N VAL A 289 7.96 0.42 -11.55
CA VAL A 289 8.58 -0.90 -11.79
C VAL A 289 9.95 -1.02 -11.11
N THR A 290 10.74 0.06 -11.06
CA THR A 290 12.11 0.04 -10.54
C THR A 290 12.21 0.60 -9.11
N GLY A 291 11.23 1.38 -8.66
CA GLY A 291 11.32 2.13 -7.40
C GLY A 291 12.20 3.38 -7.47
N GLU A 292 12.68 3.74 -8.67
CA GLU A 292 13.68 4.79 -8.86
C GLU A 292 13.37 5.62 -10.10
N THR A 293 13.77 6.90 -10.09
CA THR A 293 13.67 7.74 -11.28
C THR A 293 14.74 8.83 -11.27
N TRP A 294 14.89 9.49 -12.42
CA TRP A 294 15.86 10.55 -12.62
C TRP A 294 15.23 11.93 -12.52
N PHE A 295 15.84 12.81 -11.73
CA PHE A 295 15.47 14.21 -11.62
C PHE A 295 16.60 15.11 -12.06
N ARG A 296 16.24 16.20 -12.73
CA ARG A 296 17.04 17.42 -12.67
C ARG A 296 16.64 18.15 -11.40
N VAL A 297 17.59 18.42 -10.50
CA VAL A 297 17.33 19.21 -9.29
C VAL A 297 16.77 20.58 -9.70
N PRO A 298 15.56 20.95 -9.26
CA PRO A 298 14.90 22.15 -9.73
C PRO A 298 15.42 23.40 -9.02
N GLU A 299 15.24 24.54 -9.68
CA GLU A 299 15.33 25.84 -9.00
C GLU A 299 14.24 25.97 -7.94
N VAL A 300 14.56 26.64 -6.84
CA VAL A 300 13.64 26.81 -5.70
C VAL A 300 13.32 28.28 -5.51
N PHE A 301 12.05 28.63 -5.68
CA PHE A 301 11.54 29.96 -5.35
C PHE A 301 10.97 29.96 -3.94
N ARG A 302 11.54 30.80 -3.06
CA ARG A 302 11.06 30.96 -1.68
C ARG A 302 9.99 32.05 -1.62
N ILE A 303 8.72 31.64 -1.49
CA ILE A 303 7.61 32.54 -1.22
C ILE A 303 7.46 32.68 0.30
N LYS A 304 7.71 33.89 0.83
CA LYS A 304 7.57 34.19 2.26
C LYS A 304 6.26 34.92 2.52
N PHE A 305 5.30 34.22 3.11
CA PHE A 305 4.09 34.86 3.64
C PHE A 305 4.44 35.65 4.92
N VAL A 306 4.04 36.92 4.98
CA VAL A 306 4.25 37.82 6.12
C VAL A 306 2.92 38.35 6.63
N GLY A 307 2.85 38.66 7.93
CA GLY A 307 1.62 39.12 8.58
C GLY A 307 0.67 38.00 8.97
N LYS A 308 -0.58 38.36 9.27
CA LYS A 308 -1.66 37.42 9.62
C LYS A 308 -2.71 37.43 8.51
N LEU A 309 -3.25 36.25 8.17
CA LEU A 309 -4.35 36.14 7.23
C LEU A 309 -5.60 36.81 7.83
N PRO A 310 -6.19 37.83 7.19
CA PRO A 310 -7.40 38.46 7.71
C PRO A 310 -8.58 37.48 7.74
N PHE A 311 -9.48 37.66 8.71
CA PHE A 311 -10.73 36.90 8.78
C PHE A 311 -11.52 37.02 7.47
N GLY A 312 -12.05 35.90 6.96
CA GLY A 312 -12.82 35.85 5.72
C GLY A 312 -11.99 35.86 4.43
N ARG A 313 -10.66 35.92 4.48
CA ARG A 313 -9.81 35.69 3.30
C ARG A 313 -9.36 34.23 3.25
N ILE A 314 -9.57 33.60 2.10
CA ILE A 314 -9.08 32.26 1.80
C ILE A 314 -7.75 32.40 1.05
N SER A 315 -6.83 31.45 1.27
CA SER A 315 -5.57 31.35 0.52
C SER A 315 -5.88 31.09 -0.96
N ILE A 316 -5.99 32.17 -1.74
CA ILE A 316 -5.99 32.12 -3.19
C ILE A 316 -4.73 32.87 -3.60
N THR A 317 -3.73 32.13 -4.08
CA THR A 317 -2.62 32.71 -4.85
C THR A 317 -3.24 33.48 -6.01
N ARG A 318 -3.15 34.81 -5.98
CA ARG A 318 -3.40 35.67 -7.14
C ARG A 318 -2.21 35.64 -8.08
#